data_AF-A0AAD9JTR9-F1
#
_entry.id   AF-A0AAD9JTR9-F1
#
_cell.length_a   1.000
_cell.length_b   1.000
_cell.length_c   1.000
_cell.angle_alpha   90.00
_cell.angle_beta   90.00
_cell.angle_gamma   90.00
#
_symmetry.space_group_name_H-M   'P 1'
#
loop_
_entity.id
_entity.type
_entity.pdbx_description
1 polymer ?
#
loop_
_entity_poly.entity_id
_entity_poly.type
_entity_poly.pdbx_seq_one_letter_code
_entity_poly.pdbx_strand_id
1 'polypeptide(L)'
;MLIINNCHIGIDIDIPIFSTEVPPDDPRFIGAWWLGFLASGALLLIIVLLLMCYPKELPAAEKARLKRKSETHQSNANTVASQEGFGTRWRDLPVALKILLTNPVYMCLNMSGACEGLIVSGLATFLPKYIQNQFVVSAGNAAMLAGAVSVTGAAGGQFVGGLVCKLAKLNVRGMLKLNVCVSSISIAFITVFLCRCSAPEFAGINTEYENVTASLTEANLYSLCNAQCGCTTLSYEPICGVNNIQYFSPCHGGCQKTVINGTKAFVNCSCVNSGYGDDSLAVAGVCDVDCTFMYIFLPFGFLAIFMVFMAAVPSLSTTMRKSEVIWYWSTMGSIPGPVLMGAIFDSTCEVWQENCNGTGSCWIYDNFLLSIRLVILGIVVKSVSTFFFVLALILYKAPPSSKKQSIQMSDNTGKADTTPVNGTSDNQKDGFINYGADTSNENIEGGDLIAEETTDL
;
A
#
# COMPACT_ATOMS: atom_id res chain seq x y z
N MET A 1 21.53 -0.09 -35.47
CA MET A 1 20.58 -0.27 -36.58
C MET A 1 20.76 -1.69 -37.11
N LEU A 2 19.78 -2.57 -36.90
CA LEU A 2 19.79 -3.97 -37.36
C LEU A 2 18.46 -4.19 -38.08
N ILE A 3 18.51 -4.43 -39.40
CA ILE A 3 17.32 -4.58 -40.23
C ILE A 3 16.96 -6.07 -40.28
N ILE A 4 15.79 -6.41 -39.74
CA ILE A 4 15.11 -7.68 -40.03
C ILE A 4 13.64 -7.35 -40.31
N ASN A 5 13.16 -7.73 -41.50
CA ASN A 5 11.74 -7.71 -41.92
C ASN A 5 11.00 -6.36 -41.83
N ASN A 6 11.56 -5.27 -42.36
CA ASN A 6 10.88 -3.98 -42.65
C ASN A 6 10.11 -3.29 -41.49
N CYS A 7 10.20 -3.78 -40.25
CA CYS A 7 9.59 -3.19 -39.07
C CYS A 7 10.63 -2.31 -38.36
N HIS A 8 10.42 -0.98 -38.39
CA HIS A 8 11.25 -0.03 -37.63
C HIS A 8 10.96 -0.20 -36.13
N ILE A 9 11.77 -1.02 -35.44
CA ILE A 9 11.91 -0.93 -33.98
C ILE A 9 12.88 0.22 -33.70
N GLY A 10 12.41 1.43 -33.93
CA GLY A 10 12.95 2.62 -33.29
C GLY A 10 12.51 2.59 -31.84
N ILE A 11 13.43 2.34 -30.90
CA ILE A 11 13.34 3.06 -29.63
C ILE A 11 13.79 4.47 -29.99
N ASP A 12 12.84 5.27 -30.49
CA ASP A 12 13.08 6.66 -30.81
C ASP A 12 13.22 7.40 -29.48
N ILE A 13 14.46 7.41 -28.97
CA ILE A 13 14.98 8.55 -28.22
C ILE A 13 15.21 9.67 -29.24
N ASP A 14 14.12 10.09 -29.89
CA ASP A 14 14.03 11.37 -30.54
C ASP A 14 14.18 12.40 -29.41
N ILE A 15 15.40 12.92 -29.25
CA ILE A 15 15.63 14.16 -28.54
C ILE A 15 15.01 15.23 -29.46
N PRO A 16 13.80 15.77 -29.17
CA PRO A 16 13.13 16.62 -30.11
C PRO A 16 13.79 18.00 -30.03
N ILE A 17 14.71 18.27 -30.95
CA ILE A 17 15.28 19.62 -31.14
C ILE A 17 14.19 20.60 -31.62
N PHE A 18 13.03 20.08 -32.04
CA PHE A 18 11.79 20.84 -32.18
C PHE A 18 10.89 20.67 -30.96
N SER A 19 10.78 21.73 -30.17
CA SER A 19 9.77 21.91 -29.12
C SER A 19 8.36 21.95 -29.72
N THR A 20 7.80 20.77 -29.97
CA THR A 20 6.34 20.62 -29.98
C THR A 20 5.90 20.64 -28.53
N GLU A 21 5.20 21.71 -28.15
CA GLU A 21 4.52 21.80 -26.85
C GLU A 21 3.37 20.79 -26.85
N VAL A 22 3.70 19.53 -26.56
CA VAL A 22 2.73 18.48 -26.29
C VAL A 22 2.09 18.80 -24.94
N PRO A 23 0.78 19.08 -24.86
CA PRO A 23 0.13 19.39 -23.58
C PRO A 23 0.28 18.22 -22.60
N PRO A 24 0.34 18.47 -21.28
CA PRO A 24 0.43 17.39 -20.28
C PRO A 24 -0.69 16.35 -20.35
N ASP A 25 -1.83 16.71 -20.94
CA ASP A 25 -3.01 15.86 -21.14
C ASP A 25 -2.97 15.01 -22.41
N ASP A 26 -2.01 15.23 -23.33
CA ASP A 26 -1.88 14.41 -24.54
C ASP A 26 -1.22 13.05 -24.21
N PRO A 27 -1.77 11.91 -24.66
CA PRO A 27 -1.26 10.58 -24.32
C PRO A 27 0.19 10.31 -24.79
N ARG A 28 0.76 11.15 -25.67
CA ARG A 28 2.17 11.06 -26.09
C ARG A 28 3.15 11.81 -25.18
N PHE A 29 2.69 12.50 -24.15
CA PHE A 29 3.56 13.27 -23.25
C PHE A 29 4.43 12.36 -22.38
N ILE A 30 5.64 12.05 -22.84
CA ILE A 30 6.68 11.40 -22.03
C ILE A 30 7.35 12.47 -21.15
N GLY A 31 6.71 12.79 -20.02
CA GLY A 31 7.25 13.71 -19.03
C GLY A 31 8.60 13.25 -18.45
N ALA A 32 9.33 14.16 -17.81
CA ALA A 32 10.65 13.88 -17.21
C ALA A 32 10.57 13.04 -15.91
N TRP A 33 10.02 11.83 -16.01
CA TRP A 33 9.75 10.86 -14.95
C TRP A 33 10.96 10.56 -14.06
N TRP A 34 12.17 10.63 -14.63
CA TRP A 34 13.45 10.44 -13.94
C TRP A 34 13.73 11.51 -12.86
N LEU A 35 13.17 12.71 -12.97
CA LEU A 35 13.32 13.76 -11.95
C LEU A 35 12.75 13.33 -10.58
N GLY A 36 11.70 12.52 -10.58
CA GLY A 36 11.10 11.99 -9.34
C GLY A 36 12.07 11.11 -8.55
N PHE A 37 12.91 10.33 -9.21
CA PHE A 37 13.94 9.51 -8.54
C PHE A 37 15.08 10.35 -7.97
N LEU A 38 15.49 11.41 -8.67
CA LEU A 38 16.53 12.32 -8.16
C LEU A 38 16.03 13.13 -6.95
N ALA A 39 14.81 13.68 -7.02
CA ALA A 39 14.20 14.42 -5.93
C ALA A 39 13.96 13.55 -4.68
N SER A 40 13.41 12.34 -4.86
CA SER A 40 13.18 11.41 -3.76
C SER A 40 14.49 10.88 -3.17
N GLY A 41 15.51 10.60 -3.98
CA GLY A 41 16.85 10.25 -3.51
C GLY A 41 17.52 11.36 -2.68
N ALA A 42 17.44 12.61 -3.13
CA ALA A 42 17.96 13.76 -2.39
C ALA A 42 17.26 13.94 -1.03
N LEU A 43 15.93 13.79 -0.99
CA LEU A 43 15.16 13.85 0.26
C LEU A 43 15.53 12.72 1.23
N LEU A 44 15.72 11.50 0.74
CA LEU A 44 16.15 10.36 1.55
C LEU A 44 17.56 10.58 2.14
N LEU A 45 18.49 11.18 1.39
CA LEU A 45 19.81 11.53 1.91
C LEU A 45 19.72 12.52 3.09
N ILE A 46 18.87 13.55 2.98
CA ILE A 46 18.63 14.50 4.08
C ILE A 46 18.08 13.78 5.32
N ILE A 47 17.11 12.87 5.14
CA ILE A 47 16.54 12.08 6.25
C ILE A 47 17.61 11.19 6.90
N VAL A 48 18.48 10.53 6.12
CA VAL A 48 19.57 9.71 6.65
C VAL A 48 20.56 10.55 7.48
N LEU A 49 20.90 11.76 7.03
CA LEU A 49 21.75 12.68 7.80
C LEU A 49 21.11 13.03 9.16
N LEU A 50 19.80 13.33 9.19
CA LEU A 50 19.07 13.60 10.44
C LEU A 50 19.00 12.38 11.36
N LEU A 51 18.84 11.17 10.81
CA LEU A 51 18.82 9.94 11.59
C LEU A 51 20.19 9.59 12.20
N MET A 52 21.30 9.98 11.58
CA MET A 52 22.63 9.81 12.17
C MET A 52 22.87 10.67 13.42
N CYS A 53 22.06 11.70 13.67
CA CYS A 53 22.09 12.46 14.91
C CYS A 53 21.47 11.72 16.11
N TYR A 54 20.76 10.60 15.90
CA TYR A 54 20.19 9.81 17.00
C TYR A 54 21.24 8.92 17.68
N PRO A 55 21.22 8.80 19.03
CA PRO A 55 22.11 7.90 19.74
C PRO A 55 21.79 6.44 19.39
N LYS A 56 22.83 5.58 19.36
CA LYS A 56 22.72 4.17 18.97
C LYS A 56 21.68 3.38 19.78
N GLU A 57 21.51 3.71 21.06
CA GLU A 57 20.45 3.16 21.90
C GLU A 57 19.79 4.27 22.73
N LEU A 58 18.46 4.24 22.82
CA LEU A 58 17.68 5.13 23.69
C LEU A 58 17.52 4.48 25.07
N PRO A 59 17.69 5.20 26.20
CA PRO A 59 17.54 4.62 27.55
C PRO A 59 16.15 4.00 27.83
N ALA A 60 15.12 4.44 27.11
CA ALA A 60 13.78 3.86 27.17
C ALA A 60 13.68 2.46 26.52
N ALA A 61 14.59 2.12 25.58
CA ALA A 61 14.58 0.85 24.87
C ALA A 61 14.86 -0.33 25.80
N GLU A 62 15.77 -0.18 26.77
CA GLU A 62 16.07 -1.21 27.76
C GLU A 62 14.87 -1.52 28.67
N LYS A 63 14.23 -0.48 29.23
CA LYS A 63 13.01 -0.63 30.03
C LYS A 63 11.89 -1.31 29.22
N ALA A 64 11.77 -0.96 27.94
CA ALA A 64 10.84 -1.61 27.01
C ALA A 64 11.24 -3.06 26.63
N ARG A 65 12.53 -3.42 26.67
CA ARG A 65 13.02 -4.80 26.44
C ARG A 65 12.63 -5.71 27.61
N LEU A 66 12.81 -5.25 28.84
CA LEU A 66 12.43 -5.98 30.05
C LEU A 66 10.91 -6.22 30.12
N LYS A 67 10.10 -5.19 29.86
CA LYS A 67 8.63 -5.32 29.82
C LYS A 67 8.14 -6.24 28.68
N ARG A 68 8.87 -6.33 27.56
CA ARG A 68 8.50 -7.22 26.45
C ARG A 68 8.70 -8.70 26.75
N LYS A 69 9.70 -9.08 27.55
CA LYS A 69 9.93 -10.50 27.93
C LYS A 69 8.71 -11.11 28.64
N SER A 70 8.02 -10.37 29.51
CA SER A 70 6.88 -10.88 30.30
C SER A 70 5.55 -11.01 29.54
N GLU A 71 5.39 -10.32 28.40
CA GLU A 71 4.17 -10.40 27.58
C GLU A 71 4.20 -11.54 26.52
N THR A 72 5.27 -12.34 26.51
CA THR A 72 5.55 -13.35 25.48
C THR A 72 4.73 -14.64 25.68
N HIS A 73 4.25 -15.24 24.58
CA HIS A 73 3.61 -16.56 24.58
C HIS A 73 4.39 -17.62 25.39
N GLN A 74 3.66 -18.35 26.25
CA GLN A 74 4.17 -19.53 26.93
C GLN A 74 4.09 -20.74 26.00
N SER A 75 5.23 -21.11 25.41
CA SER A 75 5.43 -22.37 24.68
C SER A 75 6.55 -23.14 25.34
N ASN A 76 6.57 -24.48 25.22
CA ASN A 76 7.63 -25.32 25.76
C ASN A 76 9.01 -25.01 25.13
N ALA A 77 9.05 -24.31 23.99
CA ALA A 77 10.28 -23.76 23.40
C ALA A 77 10.95 -22.63 24.23
N ASN A 78 10.26 -22.09 25.24
CA ASN A 78 10.76 -20.97 26.03
C ASN A 78 11.98 -21.34 26.89
N THR A 79 12.21 -22.62 27.23
CA THR A 79 13.42 -23.04 27.97
C THR A 79 14.72 -22.79 27.20
N VAL A 80 14.69 -22.86 25.87
CA VAL A 80 15.85 -22.57 25.00
C VAL A 80 15.98 -21.06 24.75
N ALA A 81 14.86 -20.39 24.44
CA ALA A 81 14.85 -18.95 24.15
C ALA A 81 15.02 -18.04 25.39
N SER A 82 15.02 -18.60 26.61
CA SER A 82 15.26 -17.85 27.86
C SER A 82 16.71 -17.87 28.33
N GLN A 83 17.61 -18.60 27.65
CA GLN A 83 19.02 -18.61 28.00
C GLN A 83 19.67 -17.24 27.73
N GLU A 84 20.49 -16.76 28.67
CA GLU A 84 21.25 -15.54 28.46
C GLU A 84 22.24 -15.72 27.30
N GLY A 85 22.24 -14.78 26.35
CA GLY A 85 23.05 -14.84 25.13
C GLY A 85 22.38 -15.47 23.90
N PHE A 86 21.16 -16.03 24.01
CA PHE A 86 20.44 -16.56 22.84
C PHE A 86 20.19 -15.47 21.78
N GLY A 87 20.69 -15.68 20.56
CA GLY A 87 20.59 -14.72 19.45
C GLY A 87 21.85 -13.86 19.24
N THR A 88 22.89 -14.04 20.06
CA THR A 88 24.20 -13.37 19.85
C THR A 88 25.07 -14.07 18.81
N ARG A 89 24.77 -15.32 18.45
CA ARG A 89 25.51 -16.09 17.45
C ARG A 89 24.66 -16.40 16.22
N TRP A 90 25.28 -16.32 15.04
CA TRP A 90 24.69 -16.73 13.76
C TRP A 90 24.17 -18.17 13.75
N ARG A 91 24.70 -19.04 14.62
CA ARG A 91 24.23 -20.44 14.80
C ARG A 91 22.90 -20.54 15.56
N ASP A 92 22.49 -19.50 16.26
CA ASP A 92 21.20 -19.44 16.98
C ASP A 92 20.07 -19.11 16.00
N LEU A 93 20.37 -18.42 14.89
CA LEU A 93 19.41 -18.02 13.85
C LEU A 93 18.54 -19.19 13.32
N PRO A 94 19.07 -20.35 12.88
CA PRO A 94 18.23 -21.46 12.42
C PRO A 94 17.37 -22.07 13.54
N VAL A 95 17.83 -22.04 14.80
CA VAL A 95 17.06 -22.54 15.95
C VAL A 95 15.93 -21.57 16.29
N ALA A 96 16.23 -20.26 16.33
CA ALA A 96 15.25 -19.20 16.51
C ALA A 96 14.19 -19.23 15.40
N LEU A 97 14.62 -19.37 14.14
CA LEU A 97 13.73 -19.50 12.99
C LEU A 97 12.82 -20.73 13.13
N LYS A 98 13.36 -21.91 13.48
CA LYS A 98 12.54 -23.11 13.70
C LYS A 98 11.50 -22.90 14.81
N ILE A 99 11.88 -22.29 15.93
CA ILE A 99 10.95 -21.97 17.03
C ILE A 99 9.85 -21.00 16.58
N LEU A 100 10.20 -20.03 15.73
CA LEU A 100 9.29 -19.02 15.21
C LEU A 100 8.30 -19.60 14.20
N LEU A 101 8.78 -20.39 13.24
CA LEU A 101 7.96 -21.09 12.22
C LEU A 101 7.05 -22.17 12.83
N THR A 102 7.45 -22.76 13.96
CA THR A 102 6.61 -23.70 14.73
C THR A 102 5.54 -22.99 15.56
N ASN A 103 5.56 -21.65 15.67
CA ASN A 103 4.54 -20.90 16.40
C ASN A 103 3.33 -20.61 15.49
N PRO A 104 2.16 -21.23 15.70
CA PRO A 104 1.06 -21.13 14.74
C PRO A 104 0.41 -19.74 14.75
N VAL A 105 0.44 -19.00 15.86
CA VAL A 105 -0.04 -17.60 15.92
C VAL A 105 0.83 -16.70 15.04
N TYR A 106 2.16 -16.86 15.12
CA TYR A 106 3.09 -16.11 14.27
C TYR A 106 2.86 -16.42 12.78
N MET A 107 2.69 -17.69 12.42
CA MET A 107 2.46 -18.08 11.02
C MET A 107 1.12 -17.55 10.47
N CYS A 108 0.05 -17.59 11.27
CA CYS A 108 -1.23 -16.97 10.89
C CYS A 108 -1.10 -15.46 10.64
N LEU A 109 -0.37 -14.74 11.51
CA LEU A 109 -0.14 -13.30 11.33
C LEU A 109 0.68 -12.97 10.08
N ASN A 110 1.69 -13.78 9.75
CA ASN A 110 2.48 -13.57 8.53
C ASN A 110 1.67 -13.90 7.27
N MET A 111 0.85 -14.96 7.28
CA MET A 111 -0.01 -15.30 6.15
C MET A 111 -1.09 -14.23 5.90
N SER A 112 -1.70 -13.70 6.97
CA SER A 112 -2.60 -12.55 6.85
C SER A 112 -1.87 -11.30 6.33
N GLY A 113 -0.67 -10.99 6.86
CA GLY A 113 0.17 -9.91 6.34
C GLY A 113 0.55 -10.05 4.87
N ALA A 114 0.78 -11.28 4.39
CA ALA A 114 1.01 -11.56 2.98
C ALA A 114 -0.24 -11.32 2.11
N CYS A 115 -1.44 -11.66 2.61
CA CYS A 115 -2.71 -11.37 1.94
C CYS A 115 -2.98 -9.85 1.85
N GLU A 116 -2.72 -9.11 2.93
CA GLU A 116 -2.82 -7.64 2.92
C GLU A 116 -1.77 -7.02 1.97
N GLY A 117 -0.53 -7.52 2.00
CA GLY A 117 0.55 -7.08 1.11
C GLY A 117 0.29 -7.34 -0.38
N LEU A 118 -0.40 -8.44 -0.71
CA LEU A 118 -0.85 -8.76 -2.07
C LEU A 118 -1.81 -7.67 -2.59
N ILE A 119 -2.83 -7.32 -1.80
CA ILE A 119 -3.80 -6.27 -2.17
C ILE A 119 -3.09 -4.91 -2.30
N VAL A 120 -2.28 -4.52 -1.31
CA VAL A 120 -1.57 -3.24 -1.31
C VAL A 120 -0.65 -3.12 -2.52
N SER A 121 0.13 -4.16 -2.83
CA SER A 121 1.06 -4.12 -3.96
C SER A 121 0.35 -4.16 -5.31
N GLY A 122 -0.72 -4.94 -5.46
CA GLY A 122 -1.52 -4.97 -6.68
C GLY A 122 -2.21 -3.63 -6.96
N LEU A 123 -2.83 -3.03 -5.94
CA LEU A 123 -3.45 -1.70 -6.06
C LEU A 123 -2.40 -0.60 -6.28
N ALA A 124 -1.23 -0.63 -5.63
CA ALA A 124 -0.20 0.38 -5.83
C ALA A 124 0.26 0.49 -7.30
N THR A 125 0.31 -0.62 -8.04
CA THR A 125 0.67 -0.63 -9.46
C THR A 125 -0.50 -0.30 -10.38
N PHE A 126 -1.70 -0.82 -10.12
CA PHE A 126 -2.82 -0.78 -11.08
C PHE A 126 -3.96 0.19 -10.72
N LEU A 127 -4.01 0.77 -9.52
CA LEU A 127 -5.07 1.72 -9.13
C LEU A 127 -5.14 2.97 -10.04
N PRO A 128 -4.02 3.58 -10.50
CA PRO A 128 -4.08 4.66 -11.49
C PRO A 128 -4.77 4.22 -12.78
N LYS A 129 -4.42 3.04 -13.30
CA LYS A 129 -4.99 2.48 -14.54
C LYS A 129 -6.47 2.10 -14.36
N TYR A 130 -6.85 1.63 -13.17
CA TYR A 130 -8.24 1.39 -12.80
C TYR A 130 -9.04 2.70 -12.83
N ILE A 131 -8.55 3.75 -12.18
CA ILE A 131 -9.24 5.06 -12.14
C ILE A 131 -9.35 5.65 -13.55
N GLN A 132 -8.27 5.59 -14.34
CA GLN A 132 -8.23 6.03 -15.74
C GLN A 132 -9.34 5.39 -16.58
N ASN A 133 -9.44 4.06 -16.57
CA ASN A 133 -10.38 3.32 -17.42
C ASN A 133 -11.84 3.45 -16.95
N GLN A 134 -12.07 3.46 -15.63
CA GLN A 134 -13.41 3.39 -15.04
C GLN A 134 -14.08 4.75 -14.90
N PHE A 135 -13.31 5.82 -14.73
CA PHE A 135 -13.79 7.20 -14.61
C PHE A 135 -13.48 8.07 -15.83
N VAL A 136 -12.87 7.50 -16.88
CA VAL A 136 -12.63 8.16 -18.19
C VAL A 136 -11.83 9.47 -18.02
N VAL A 137 -10.80 9.44 -17.16
CA VAL A 137 -9.94 10.60 -16.86
C VAL A 137 -8.55 10.45 -17.48
N SER A 138 -7.86 11.57 -17.72
CA SER A 138 -6.48 11.55 -18.25
C SER A 138 -5.52 10.81 -17.31
N ALA A 139 -4.46 10.22 -17.87
CA ALA A 139 -3.49 9.41 -17.11
C ALA A 139 -2.86 10.17 -15.94
N GLY A 140 -2.56 11.46 -16.13
CA GLY A 140 -2.03 12.35 -15.09
C GLY A 140 -3.03 12.53 -13.94
N ASN A 141 -4.28 12.88 -14.25
CA ASN A 141 -5.34 13.06 -13.26
C ASN A 141 -5.64 11.75 -12.50
N ALA A 142 -5.67 10.61 -13.20
CA ALA A 142 -5.84 9.30 -12.58
C ALA A 142 -4.73 8.97 -11.57
N ALA A 143 -3.47 9.24 -11.94
CA ALA A 143 -2.32 9.03 -11.07
C ALA A 143 -2.31 9.98 -9.86
N MET A 144 -2.69 11.25 -10.05
CA MET A 144 -2.84 12.21 -8.96
C MET A 144 -3.93 11.80 -7.97
N LEU A 145 -5.10 11.39 -8.45
CA LEU A 145 -6.20 10.90 -7.60
C LEU A 145 -5.84 9.61 -6.86
N ALA A 146 -5.26 8.62 -7.56
CA ALA A 146 -4.78 7.38 -6.95
C ALA A 146 -3.70 7.65 -5.88
N GLY A 147 -2.76 8.55 -6.16
CA GLY A 147 -1.71 8.96 -5.24
C GLY A 147 -2.28 9.66 -3.99
N ALA A 148 -3.16 10.64 -4.18
CA ALA A 148 -3.80 11.36 -3.08
C ALA A 148 -4.58 10.40 -2.16
N VAL A 149 -5.43 9.54 -2.72
CA VAL A 149 -6.26 8.58 -1.98
C VAL A 149 -5.39 7.53 -1.27
N SER A 150 -4.38 6.97 -1.94
CA SER A 150 -3.53 5.92 -1.37
C SER A 150 -2.57 6.42 -0.31
N VAL A 151 -1.86 7.53 -0.55
CA VAL A 151 -0.85 8.06 0.39
C VAL A 151 -1.50 8.61 1.65
N THR A 152 -2.58 9.38 1.52
CA THR A 152 -3.29 9.92 2.70
C THR A 152 -4.00 8.82 3.48
N GLY A 153 -4.63 7.85 2.80
CA GLY A 153 -5.23 6.68 3.42
C GLY A 153 -4.20 5.84 4.18
N ALA A 154 -3.03 5.59 3.57
CA ALA A 154 -1.96 4.82 4.19
C ALA A 154 -1.35 5.53 5.42
N ALA A 155 -0.95 6.79 5.28
CA ALA A 155 -0.36 7.57 6.37
C ALA A 155 -1.35 7.78 7.52
N GLY A 156 -2.59 8.16 7.20
CA GLY A 156 -3.67 8.34 8.18
C GLY A 156 -4.04 7.05 8.89
N GLY A 157 -4.22 5.95 8.15
CA GLY A 157 -4.56 4.64 8.70
C GLY A 157 -3.49 4.13 9.65
N GLN A 158 -2.22 4.20 9.24
CA GLN A 158 -1.07 3.82 10.06
C GLN A 158 -0.99 4.68 11.34
N PHE A 159 -1.11 6.01 11.22
CA PHE A 159 -1.08 6.91 12.37
C PHE A 159 -2.21 6.64 13.38
N VAL A 160 -3.45 6.53 12.89
CA VAL A 160 -4.62 6.25 13.74
C VAL A 160 -4.55 4.85 14.35
N GLY A 161 -4.09 3.83 13.61
CA GLY A 161 -3.88 2.48 14.15
C GLY A 161 -2.88 2.45 15.31
N GLY A 162 -1.79 3.21 15.20
CA GLY A 162 -0.83 3.40 16.30
C GLY A 162 -1.41 4.19 17.47
N LEU A 163 -2.16 5.27 17.20
CA LEU A 163 -2.79 6.10 18.21
C LEU A 163 -3.86 5.33 19.01
N VAL A 164 -4.72 4.57 18.34
CA VAL A 164 -5.72 3.69 18.97
C VAL A 164 -5.04 2.67 19.89
N CYS A 165 -3.97 2.01 19.44
CA CYS A 165 -3.20 1.09 20.26
C CYS A 165 -2.61 1.76 21.53
N LYS A 166 -2.09 2.99 21.38
CA LYS A 166 -1.50 3.79 22.48
C LYS A 166 -2.56 4.27 23.48
N LEU A 167 -3.64 4.90 23.02
CA LEU A 167 -4.68 5.51 23.86
C LEU A 167 -5.50 4.44 24.59
N ALA A 168 -5.97 3.41 23.89
CA ALA A 168 -6.76 2.34 24.50
C ALA A 168 -5.90 1.31 25.27
N LYS A 169 -4.57 1.52 25.35
CA LYS A 169 -3.59 0.67 26.06
C LYS A 169 -3.79 -0.82 25.74
N LEU A 170 -3.94 -1.14 24.45
CA LEU A 170 -4.37 -2.47 24.01
C LEU A 170 -3.31 -3.55 24.32
N ASN A 171 -3.69 -4.52 25.15
CA ASN A 171 -2.96 -5.77 25.28
C ASN A 171 -2.92 -6.52 23.93
N VAL A 172 -2.03 -7.51 23.77
CA VAL A 172 -1.88 -8.27 22.51
C VAL A 172 -3.21 -8.86 22.00
N ARG A 173 -4.05 -9.40 22.90
CA ARG A 173 -5.40 -9.89 22.54
C ARG A 173 -6.35 -8.78 22.08
N GLY A 174 -6.15 -7.53 22.54
CA GLY A 174 -6.88 -6.36 22.07
C GLY A 174 -6.43 -5.90 20.68
N MET A 175 -5.11 -5.91 20.41
CA MET A 175 -4.56 -5.64 19.07
C MET A 175 -5.06 -6.67 18.04
N LEU A 176 -5.10 -7.96 18.39
CA LEU A 176 -5.66 -9.01 17.53
C LEU A 176 -7.16 -8.81 17.25
N LYS A 177 -7.95 -8.41 18.26
CA LYS A 177 -9.36 -8.04 18.07
C LYS A 177 -9.52 -6.84 17.13
N LEU A 178 -8.70 -5.81 17.28
CA LEU A 178 -8.71 -4.62 16.41
C LEU A 178 -8.47 -5.01 14.96
N ASN A 179 -7.46 -5.85 14.68
CA ASN A 179 -7.20 -6.36 13.33
C ASN A 179 -8.40 -7.11 12.73
N VAL A 180 -9.05 -8.00 13.50
CA VAL A 180 -10.26 -8.71 13.03
C VAL A 180 -11.37 -7.71 12.69
N CYS A 181 -11.66 -6.74 13.56
CA CYS A 181 -12.69 -5.73 13.31
C CYS A 181 -12.39 -4.90 12.05
N VAL A 182 -11.17 -4.36 11.95
CA VAL A 182 -10.73 -3.49 10.85
C VAL A 182 -10.68 -4.24 9.52
N SER A 183 -10.15 -5.48 9.50
CA SER A 183 -10.13 -6.30 8.28
C SER A 183 -11.56 -6.69 7.84
N SER A 184 -12.45 -7.02 8.78
CA SER A 184 -13.88 -7.28 8.49
C SER A 184 -14.58 -6.05 7.89
N ILE A 185 -14.35 -4.86 8.46
CA ILE A 185 -14.87 -3.59 7.94
C ILE A 185 -14.31 -3.30 6.53
N SER A 186 -13.03 -3.63 6.28
CA SER A 186 -12.43 -3.42 4.95
C SER A 186 -13.04 -4.29 3.85
N ILE A 187 -13.64 -5.45 4.16
CA ILE A 187 -14.39 -6.26 3.18
C ILE A 187 -15.58 -5.47 2.63
N ALA A 188 -16.33 -4.77 3.50
CA ALA A 188 -17.45 -3.95 3.08
C ALA A 188 -17.00 -2.76 2.20
N PHE A 189 -15.86 -2.14 2.51
CA PHE A 189 -15.36 -1.03 1.70
C PHE A 189 -14.75 -1.45 0.35
N ILE A 190 -14.37 -2.73 0.17
CA ILE A 190 -13.93 -3.24 -1.15
C ILE A 190 -15.05 -3.21 -2.19
N THR A 191 -16.33 -3.23 -1.80
CA THR A 191 -17.42 -3.10 -2.79
C THR A 191 -17.48 -1.71 -3.44
N VAL A 192 -16.67 -0.73 -3.00
CA VAL A 192 -16.50 0.55 -3.70
C VAL A 192 -16.00 0.37 -5.12
N PHE A 193 -15.26 -0.70 -5.43
CA PHE A 193 -14.85 -1.03 -6.80
C PHE A 193 -16.03 -1.44 -7.71
N LEU A 194 -17.27 -1.56 -7.21
CA LEU A 194 -18.48 -1.62 -8.04
C LEU A 194 -18.95 -0.24 -8.54
N CYS A 195 -18.46 0.85 -7.96
CA CYS A 195 -18.71 2.20 -8.45
C CYS A 195 -17.93 2.40 -9.75
N ARG A 196 -18.67 2.49 -10.87
CA ARG A 196 -18.15 2.65 -12.23
C ARG A 196 -19.03 3.64 -12.99
N CYS A 197 -18.47 4.29 -13.99
CA CYS A 197 -19.25 5.06 -14.95
C CYS A 197 -19.84 4.13 -16.02
N SER A 198 -20.80 4.62 -16.79
CA SER A 198 -21.04 4.07 -18.13
C SER A 198 -19.76 4.24 -18.93
N ALA A 199 -19.27 3.18 -19.57
CA ALA A 199 -18.21 3.31 -20.56
C ALA A 199 -18.72 4.22 -21.70
N PRO A 200 -17.88 5.10 -22.26
CA PRO A 200 -18.27 5.89 -23.42
C PRO A 200 -18.57 4.95 -24.59
N GLU A 201 -19.42 5.40 -25.52
CA GLU A 201 -19.75 4.64 -26.70
C GLU A 201 -18.51 4.54 -27.60
N PHE A 202 -17.98 3.33 -27.78
CA PHE A 202 -16.80 3.05 -28.60
C PHE A 202 -17.21 2.43 -29.93
N ALA A 203 -16.86 3.10 -31.02
CA ALA A 203 -17.12 2.62 -32.38
C ALA A 203 -16.37 1.31 -32.64
N GLY A 204 -17.11 0.25 -33.02
CA GLY A 204 -16.56 -1.07 -33.29
C GLY A 204 -16.36 -1.96 -32.05
N ILE A 205 -16.75 -1.52 -30.86
CA ILE A 205 -16.67 -2.32 -29.61
C ILE A 205 -18.04 -2.38 -28.93
N ASN A 206 -18.57 -1.22 -28.51
CA ASN A 206 -19.86 -1.10 -27.83
C ASN A 206 -20.97 -0.63 -28.77
N THR A 207 -20.62 0.14 -29.81
CA THR A 207 -21.54 0.70 -30.79
C THR A 207 -21.07 0.30 -32.20
N GLU A 208 -21.96 -0.30 -33.00
CA GLU A 208 -21.67 -0.64 -34.41
C GLU A 208 -21.49 0.63 -35.24
N TYR A 209 -20.61 0.61 -36.25
CA TYR A 209 -20.57 1.67 -37.26
C TYR A 209 -21.87 1.62 -38.09
N GLU A 210 -22.47 2.78 -38.43
CA GLU A 210 -23.83 2.92 -39.03
C GLU A 210 -24.14 2.09 -40.29
N ASN A 211 -23.13 1.47 -40.92
CA ASN A 211 -23.27 0.65 -42.14
C ASN A 211 -22.94 -0.84 -41.94
N VAL A 212 -22.86 -1.31 -40.69
CA VAL A 212 -22.67 -2.72 -40.33
C VAL A 212 -23.94 -3.21 -39.61
N THR A 213 -24.37 -4.43 -39.90
CA THR A 213 -25.56 -5.09 -39.28
C THR A 213 -25.16 -6.41 -38.64
N ALA A 214 -24.03 -6.40 -37.91
CA ALA A 214 -23.34 -7.59 -37.47
C ALA A 214 -23.15 -7.56 -35.96
N SER A 215 -24.07 -8.25 -35.27
CA SER A 215 -24.06 -8.54 -33.83
C SER A 215 -22.64 -8.63 -33.25
N LEU A 216 -22.26 -7.63 -32.47
CA LEU A 216 -20.97 -7.52 -31.78
C LEU A 216 -20.70 -8.73 -30.86
N THR A 217 -20.03 -9.75 -31.38
CA THR A 217 -19.44 -10.84 -30.58
C THR A 217 -17.92 -10.71 -30.43
N GLU A 218 -17.27 -9.92 -31.29
CA GLU A 218 -15.84 -9.61 -31.27
C GLU A 218 -15.64 -8.13 -31.64
N ALA A 219 -14.65 -7.47 -31.04
CA ALA A 219 -14.34 -6.07 -31.33
C ALA A 219 -13.77 -5.89 -32.74
N ASN A 220 -14.43 -5.08 -33.57
CA ASN A 220 -14.02 -4.80 -34.94
C ASN A 220 -13.95 -3.29 -35.21
N LEU A 221 -12.73 -2.75 -35.18
CA LEU A 221 -12.44 -1.33 -35.40
C LEU A 221 -12.54 -0.91 -36.87
N TYR A 222 -12.68 -1.85 -37.82
CA TYR A 222 -12.66 -1.60 -39.26
C TYR A 222 -14.06 -1.54 -39.88
N SER A 223 -14.28 -0.54 -40.72
CA SER A 223 -15.55 -0.27 -41.40
C SER A 223 -15.32 0.33 -42.78
N LEU A 224 -16.35 0.36 -43.63
CA LEU A 224 -16.29 0.95 -44.97
C LEU A 224 -15.84 2.43 -44.96
N CYS A 225 -16.14 3.16 -43.89
CA CYS A 225 -15.77 4.57 -43.74
C CYS A 225 -14.26 4.80 -43.48
N ASN A 226 -13.57 3.88 -42.79
CA ASN A 226 -12.14 4.00 -42.46
C ASN A 226 -11.21 3.10 -43.29
N ALA A 227 -11.77 2.24 -44.15
CA ALA A 227 -11.03 1.33 -45.03
C ALA A 227 -9.98 2.01 -45.95
N GLN A 228 -10.17 3.29 -46.29
CA GLN A 228 -9.26 4.03 -47.17
C GLN A 228 -7.96 4.50 -46.49
N CYS A 229 -7.89 4.48 -45.15
CA CYS A 229 -6.78 5.09 -44.42
C CYS A 229 -5.70 4.10 -43.93
N GLY A 230 -5.90 2.79 -44.09
CA GLY A 230 -4.89 1.77 -43.75
C GLY A 230 -4.54 1.72 -42.25
N CYS A 231 -5.56 1.80 -41.39
CA CYS A 231 -5.39 2.02 -39.96
C CYS A 231 -4.70 0.85 -39.23
N THR A 232 -3.86 1.18 -38.25
CA THR A 232 -3.12 0.24 -37.40
C THR A 232 -3.46 0.45 -35.93
N THR A 233 -3.37 -0.61 -35.12
CA THR A 233 -3.59 -0.60 -33.67
C THR A 233 -2.29 -0.39 -32.86
N LEU A 234 -1.18 -0.11 -33.55
CA LEU A 234 0.16 0.06 -32.98
C LEU A 234 0.24 1.23 -31.98
N SER A 235 -0.50 2.32 -32.25
CA SER A 235 -0.55 3.55 -31.45
C SER A 235 -2.00 3.97 -31.21
N TYR A 236 -2.34 4.23 -29.94
CA TYR A 236 -3.65 4.68 -29.50
C TYR A 236 -3.66 6.21 -29.36
N GLU A 237 -4.48 6.88 -30.17
CA GLU A 237 -4.65 8.34 -30.18
C GLU A 237 -6.15 8.67 -30.14
N PRO A 238 -6.84 8.45 -29.01
CA PRO A 238 -8.29 8.55 -28.96
C PRO A 238 -8.79 9.92 -29.42
N ILE A 239 -9.92 9.89 -30.14
CA ILE A 239 -10.69 11.08 -30.50
C ILE A 239 -12.14 10.91 -30.08
N CYS A 240 -12.76 12.00 -29.64
CA CYS A 240 -14.20 12.08 -29.42
C CYS A 240 -14.86 12.81 -30.60
N GLY A 241 -15.82 12.17 -31.27
CA GLY A 241 -16.63 12.83 -32.31
C GLY A 241 -17.71 13.73 -31.71
N VAL A 242 -18.24 14.69 -32.49
CA VAL A 242 -19.41 15.51 -32.10
C VAL A 242 -20.68 14.70 -31.77
N ASN A 243 -20.71 13.42 -32.13
CA ASN A 243 -21.75 12.46 -31.77
C ASN A 243 -21.55 11.81 -30.38
N ASN A 244 -20.56 12.24 -29.59
CA ASN A 244 -20.14 11.63 -28.32
C ASN A 244 -19.69 10.16 -28.43
N ILE A 245 -19.35 9.70 -29.64
CA ILE A 245 -18.74 8.39 -29.88
C ILE A 245 -17.23 8.54 -29.90
N GLN A 246 -16.53 7.63 -29.22
CA GLN A 246 -15.09 7.57 -29.15
C GLN A 246 -14.53 6.60 -30.21
N TYR A 247 -13.46 7.03 -30.88
CA TYR A 247 -12.76 6.26 -31.91
C TYR A 247 -11.31 6.02 -31.49
N PHE A 248 -10.74 4.87 -31.86
CA PHE A 248 -9.40 4.43 -31.43
C PHE A 248 -8.26 5.36 -31.89
N SER A 249 -8.37 5.92 -33.10
CA SER A 249 -7.46 6.93 -33.62
C SER A 249 -8.13 7.81 -34.68
N PRO A 250 -7.52 8.94 -35.10
CA PRO A 250 -8.07 9.80 -36.16
C PRO A 250 -8.30 9.05 -37.48
N CYS A 251 -7.49 8.02 -37.74
CA CYS A 251 -7.64 7.10 -38.86
C CYS A 251 -8.94 6.29 -38.76
N HIS A 252 -9.26 5.75 -37.58
CA HIS A 252 -10.47 4.95 -37.37
C HIS A 252 -11.75 5.79 -37.40
N GLY A 253 -11.67 7.08 -37.08
CA GLY A 253 -12.74 8.06 -37.34
C GLY A 253 -12.80 8.57 -38.79
N GLY A 254 -11.86 8.17 -39.64
CA GLY A 254 -11.79 8.60 -41.04
C GLY A 254 -11.49 10.09 -41.23
N CYS A 255 -10.82 10.72 -40.27
CA CYS A 255 -10.61 12.16 -40.20
C CYS A 255 -9.36 12.66 -40.92
N GLN A 256 -9.46 13.85 -41.51
CA GLN A 256 -8.30 14.59 -42.03
C GLN A 256 -7.70 15.50 -40.95
N LYS A 257 -6.38 15.46 -40.80
CA LYS A 257 -5.66 16.24 -39.76
C LYS A 257 -5.66 17.73 -40.08
N THR A 258 -6.28 18.56 -39.24
CA THR A 258 -6.21 20.03 -39.31
C THR A 258 -6.21 20.61 -37.91
N VAL A 259 -5.09 21.22 -37.49
CA VAL A 259 -4.98 21.82 -36.16
C VAL A 259 -5.72 23.16 -36.14
N ILE A 260 -6.70 23.31 -35.25
CA ILE A 260 -7.48 24.54 -35.09
C ILE A 260 -7.20 25.14 -33.70
N ASN A 261 -6.70 26.38 -33.66
CA ASN A 261 -6.49 27.17 -32.43
C ASN A 261 -5.70 26.45 -31.32
N GLY A 262 -4.64 25.73 -31.66
CA GLY A 262 -3.75 25.06 -30.69
C GLY A 262 -4.33 23.79 -30.04
N THR A 263 -5.65 23.57 -30.14
CA THR A 263 -6.29 22.32 -29.76
C THR A 263 -6.18 21.33 -30.92
N LYS A 264 -5.92 20.05 -30.63
CA LYS A 264 -5.84 19.00 -31.66
C LYS A 264 -7.25 18.56 -32.09
N ALA A 265 -7.92 19.43 -32.82
CA ALA A 265 -9.15 19.10 -33.54
C ALA A 265 -8.85 18.31 -34.83
N PHE A 266 -9.87 17.64 -35.34
CA PHE A 266 -9.86 16.87 -36.59
C PHE A 266 -11.17 17.14 -37.33
N VAL A 267 -11.10 17.31 -38.66
CA VAL A 267 -12.24 17.68 -39.51
C VAL A 267 -12.36 16.69 -40.67
N ASN A 268 -13.49 16.76 -41.40
CA ASN A 268 -13.75 15.91 -42.57
C ASN A 268 -13.61 14.42 -42.21
N CYS A 269 -14.37 14.00 -41.19
CA CYS A 269 -14.34 12.68 -40.57
C CYS A 269 -15.42 11.77 -41.17
N SER A 270 -15.04 10.87 -42.08
CA SER A 270 -16.00 10.01 -42.81
C SER A 270 -16.80 9.05 -41.93
N CYS A 271 -16.34 8.74 -40.72
CA CYS A 271 -17.06 7.89 -39.76
C CYS A 271 -17.81 8.67 -38.66
N VAL A 272 -17.68 10.00 -38.61
CA VAL A 272 -18.32 10.86 -37.59
C VAL A 272 -19.49 11.59 -38.22
N ASN A 273 -20.65 10.94 -38.20
CA ASN A 273 -21.89 11.49 -38.72
C ASN A 273 -22.63 12.28 -37.63
N SER A 274 -22.65 13.60 -37.73
CA SER A 274 -23.66 14.43 -37.08
C SER A 274 -24.88 14.50 -38.01
N GLY A 275 -26.07 14.11 -37.52
CA GLY A 275 -27.33 14.23 -38.27
C GLY A 275 -27.78 15.66 -38.62
N TYR A 276 -26.89 16.64 -38.43
CA TYR A 276 -26.97 18.05 -38.81
C TYR A 276 -25.67 18.39 -39.55
N GLY A 277 -25.81 18.93 -40.77
CA GLY A 277 -24.80 18.83 -41.83
C GLY A 277 -23.41 19.49 -41.61
N ASP A 278 -22.47 19.02 -42.43
CA ASP A 278 -21.09 19.47 -42.70
C ASP A 278 -20.07 19.61 -41.56
N ASP A 279 -20.46 19.73 -40.29
CA ASP A 279 -19.51 19.77 -39.17
C ASP A 279 -19.18 18.37 -38.61
N SER A 280 -18.60 17.50 -39.46
CA SER A 280 -17.97 16.23 -39.04
C SER A 280 -16.65 16.49 -38.29
N LEU A 281 -16.76 17.01 -37.07
CA LEU A 281 -15.65 17.41 -36.20
C LEU A 281 -15.37 16.33 -35.14
N ALA A 282 -14.10 16.14 -34.82
CA ALA A 282 -13.66 15.36 -33.66
C ALA A 282 -12.54 16.09 -32.90
N VAL A 283 -12.45 15.86 -31.60
CA VAL A 283 -11.45 16.47 -30.70
C VAL A 283 -10.53 15.37 -30.15
N ALA A 284 -9.22 15.64 -30.08
CA ALA A 284 -8.27 14.73 -29.42
C ALA A 284 -8.60 14.55 -27.94
N GLY A 285 -8.63 13.29 -27.50
CA GLY A 285 -8.97 12.92 -26.13
C GLY A 285 -10.01 11.81 -26.07
N VAL A 286 -10.30 11.39 -24.84
CA VAL A 286 -11.48 10.56 -24.53
C VAL A 286 -12.72 11.46 -24.51
N CYS A 287 -13.92 10.91 -24.71
CA CYS A 287 -15.14 11.68 -24.53
C CYS A 287 -15.37 11.98 -23.04
N ASP A 288 -15.76 13.23 -22.71
CA ASP A 288 -16.13 13.60 -21.35
C ASP A 288 -17.44 12.90 -20.94
N VAL A 289 -17.43 12.25 -19.78
CA VAL A 289 -18.61 11.55 -19.21
C VAL A 289 -18.88 12.09 -17.80
N ASP A 290 -20.03 12.74 -17.61
CA ASP A 290 -20.46 13.27 -16.31
C ASP A 290 -20.71 12.14 -15.29
N CYS A 291 -19.67 11.79 -14.53
CA CYS A 291 -19.69 10.62 -13.66
C CYS A 291 -19.77 10.94 -12.17
N THR A 292 -20.99 11.00 -11.64
CA THR A 292 -21.26 11.19 -10.21
C THR A 292 -20.61 10.10 -9.32
N PHE A 293 -20.45 8.88 -9.84
CA PHE A 293 -19.86 7.76 -9.10
C PHE A 293 -18.38 7.99 -8.72
N MET A 294 -17.65 8.87 -9.42
CA MET A 294 -16.27 9.23 -9.05
C MET A 294 -16.22 9.88 -7.66
N TYR A 295 -17.16 10.78 -7.35
CA TYR A 295 -17.25 11.46 -6.05
C TYR A 295 -17.66 10.51 -4.91
N ILE A 296 -18.20 9.34 -5.22
CA ILE A 296 -18.44 8.26 -4.25
C ILE A 296 -17.19 7.39 -4.12
N PHE A 297 -16.55 7.03 -5.24
CA PHE A 297 -15.38 6.16 -5.24
C PHE A 297 -14.20 6.75 -4.44
N LEU A 298 -13.91 8.04 -4.57
CA LEU A 298 -12.77 8.68 -3.90
C LEU A 298 -12.81 8.60 -2.35
N PRO A 299 -13.88 9.06 -1.65
CA PRO A 299 -13.93 8.99 -0.18
C PRO A 299 -14.06 7.57 0.36
N PHE A 300 -14.83 6.69 -0.30
CA PHE A 300 -14.96 5.30 0.13
C PHE A 300 -13.71 4.46 -0.18
N GLY A 301 -12.99 4.77 -1.26
CA GLY A 301 -11.69 4.20 -1.59
C GLY A 301 -10.59 4.65 -0.61
N PHE A 302 -10.59 5.93 -0.21
CA PHE A 302 -9.75 6.41 0.90
C PHE A 302 -10.03 5.61 2.17
N LEU A 303 -11.30 5.40 2.52
CA LEU A 303 -11.68 4.66 3.72
C LEU A 303 -11.30 3.17 3.64
N ALA A 304 -11.38 2.55 2.45
CA ALA A 304 -10.90 1.19 2.21
C ALA A 304 -9.40 1.06 2.50
N ILE A 305 -8.58 1.95 1.94
CA ILE A 305 -7.12 1.97 2.13
C ILE A 305 -6.77 2.33 3.59
N PHE A 306 -7.45 3.30 4.18
CA PHE A 306 -7.28 3.69 5.58
C PHE A 306 -7.50 2.51 6.54
N MET A 307 -8.52 1.67 6.30
CA MET A 307 -8.74 0.45 7.08
C MET A 307 -7.63 -0.59 6.86
N VAL A 308 -7.17 -0.81 5.62
CA VAL A 308 -6.03 -1.70 5.32
C VAL A 308 -4.79 -1.32 6.15
N PHE A 309 -4.40 -0.05 6.14
CA PHE A 309 -3.21 0.42 6.87
C PHE A 309 -3.43 0.55 8.38
N MET A 310 -4.65 0.76 8.87
CA MET A 310 -4.93 0.70 10.31
C MET A 310 -4.66 -0.70 10.90
N ALA A 311 -4.86 -1.77 10.12
CA ALA A 311 -4.51 -3.14 10.52
C ALA A 311 -2.98 -3.43 10.45
N ALA A 312 -2.18 -2.58 9.80
CA ALA A 312 -0.75 -2.82 9.66
C ALA A 312 0.04 -2.52 10.95
N VAL A 313 -0.22 -1.41 11.66
CA VAL A 313 0.48 -1.12 12.94
C VAL A 313 0.29 -2.20 14.00
N PRO A 314 -0.92 -2.69 14.32
CA PRO A 314 -1.08 -3.72 15.35
C PRO A 314 -0.45 -5.05 14.90
N SER A 315 -0.54 -5.40 13.61
CA SER A 315 0.13 -6.57 13.03
C SER A 315 1.65 -6.49 13.21
N LEU A 316 2.29 -5.41 12.76
CA LEU A 316 3.73 -5.18 12.93
C LEU A 316 4.11 -5.15 14.43
N SER A 317 3.31 -4.48 15.28
CA SER A 317 3.53 -4.38 16.73
C SER A 317 3.40 -5.72 17.47
N THR A 318 2.68 -6.69 16.90
CA THR A 318 2.63 -8.08 17.41
C THR A 318 3.78 -8.93 16.86
N THR A 319 4.17 -8.76 15.60
CA THR A 319 5.17 -9.59 14.92
C THR A 319 6.62 -9.17 15.24
N MET A 320 6.91 -7.86 15.32
CA MET A 320 8.22 -7.28 15.69
C MET A 320 8.68 -7.63 17.12
N ARG A 321 7.84 -8.30 17.91
CA ARG A 321 8.19 -8.78 19.25
C ARG A 321 9.08 -10.04 19.24
N LYS A 322 9.39 -10.65 18.08
CA LYS A 322 10.09 -11.96 18.05
C LYS A 322 11.24 -12.19 17.05
N SER A 323 11.43 -11.42 15.97
CA SER A 323 12.61 -11.58 15.10
C SER A 323 12.73 -10.49 14.03
N GLU A 324 13.91 -10.39 13.41
CA GLU A 324 14.12 -9.63 12.16
C GLU A 324 13.71 -10.37 10.87
N VAL A 325 13.15 -11.60 10.96
CA VAL A 325 12.81 -12.43 9.79
C VAL A 325 11.48 -12.02 9.10
N ILE A 326 10.87 -10.92 9.55
CA ILE A 326 9.56 -10.42 9.07
C ILE A 326 9.61 -10.08 7.57
N TRP A 327 10.76 -9.58 7.09
CA TRP A 327 10.97 -9.21 5.70
C TRP A 327 10.77 -10.39 4.73
N TYR A 328 11.09 -11.63 5.14
CA TYR A 328 11.03 -12.80 4.28
C TYR A 328 9.59 -13.25 3.94
N TRP A 329 8.65 -13.10 4.88
CA TRP A 329 7.25 -13.48 4.66
C TRP A 329 6.43 -12.36 4.02
N SER A 330 6.80 -11.10 4.27
CA SER A 330 6.14 -9.95 3.65
C SER A 330 6.40 -9.89 2.13
N THR A 331 7.61 -10.24 1.67
CA THR A 331 7.95 -10.26 0.23
C THR A 331 7.17 -11.33 -0.54
N MET A 332 6.83 -12.47 0.09
CA MET A 332 6.03 -13.51 -0.55
C MET A 332 4.60 -13.06 -0.90
N GLY A 333 4.04 -12.06 -0.21
CA GLY A 333 2.74 -11.47 -0.54
C GLY A 333 2.81 -10.39 -1.60
N SER A 334 3.82 -9.51 -1.53
CA SER A 334 3.93 -8.37 -2.44
C SER A 334 4.28 -8.77 -3.89
N ILE A 335 5.12 -9.79 -4.10
CA ILE A 335 5.52 -10.24 -5.45
C ILE A 335 4.33 -10.74 -6.30
N PRO A 336 3.45 -11.64 -5.83
CA PRO A 336 2.31 -12.11 -6.62
C PRO A 336 1.20 -11.06 -6.79
N GLY A 337 1.17 -9.98 -5.99
CA GLY A 337 0.14 -8.94 -6.05
C GLY A 337 0.00 -8.30 -7.44
N PRO A 338 1.04 -7.61 -7.96
CA PRO A 338 1.01 -7.04 -9.30
C PRO A 338 0.83 -8.07 -10.42
N VAL A 339 1.35 -9.30 -10.25
CA VAL A 339 1.21 -10.37 -11.26
C VAL A 339 -0.25 -10.83 -11.39
N LEU A 340 -0.92 -11.07 -10.25
CA LEU A 340 -2.32 -11.47 -10.22
C LEU A 340 -3.25 -10.34 -10.70
N MET A 341 -2.92 -9.09 -10.33
CA MET A 341 -3.64 -7.91 -10.79
C MET A 341 -3.49 -7.73 -12.32
N GLY A 342 -2.27 -7.85 -12.85
CA GLY A 342 -1.99 -7.83 -14.28
C GLY A 342 -2.77 -8.90 -15.04
N ALA A 343 -2.76 -10.14 -14.55
CA ALA A 343 -3.56 -11.23 -15.14
C ALA A 343 -5.07 -10.93 -15.15
N ILE A 344 -5.62 -10.21 -14.17
CA ILE A 344 -7.01 -9.74 -14.22
C ILE A 344 -7.20 -8.72 -15.33
N PHE A 345 -6.35 -7.69 -15.43
CA PHE A 345 -6.43 -6.69 -16.50
C PHE A 345 -6.32 -7.35 -17.89
N ASP A 346 -5.32 -8.21 -18.09
CA ASP A 346 -5.11 -8.93 -19.35
C ASP A 346 -6.32 -9.80 -19.72
N SER A 347 -6.95 -10.45 -18.73
CA SER A 347 -8.16 -11.25 -18.94
C SER A 347 -9.42 -10.46 -19.29
N THR A 348 -9.41 -9.13 -19.12
CA THR A 348 -10.52 -8.21 -19.48
C THR A 348 -10.15 -7.32 -20.66
N CYS A 349 -9.13 -7.68 -21.44
CA CYS A 349 -8.74 -6.93 -22.61
C CYS A 349 -9.70 -7.15 -23.79
N GLU A 350 -10.15 -6.06 -24.40
CA GLU A 350 -10.96 -6.07 -25.63
C GLU A 350 -10.09 -5.75 -26.86
N VAL A 351 -9.16 -4.80 -26.73
CA VAL A 351 -8.26 -4.39 -27.83
C VAL A 351 -6.79 -4.48 -27.39
N TRP A 352 -6.09 -5.45 -27.96
CA TRP A 352 -4.64 -5.65 -27.80
C TRP A 352 -3.85 -4.72 -28.72
N GLN A 353 -2.69 -4.26 -28.28
CA GLN A 353 -1.69 -3.66 -29.16
C GLN A 353 -1.08 -4.74 -30.07
N GLU A 354 -1.12 -4.54 -31.38
CA GLU A 354 -0.34 -5.35 -32.33
C GLU A 354 1.14 -4.97 -32.28
N ASN A 355 2.02 -5.96 -32.05
CA ASN A 355 3.47 -5.82 -32.21
C ASN A 355 3.98 -6.80 -33.27
N CYS A 356 5.09 -6.46 -33.94
CA CYS A 356 5.72 -7.27 -35.01
C CYS A 356 6.15 -8.70 -34.59
N ASN A 357 5.95 -9.12 -33.33
CA ASN A 357 6.30 -10.45 -32.82
C ASN A 357 5.23 -11.04 -31.86
N GLY A 358 4.01 -10.48 -31.82
CA GLY A 358 2.92 -10.94 -30.94
C GLY A 358 2.02 -9.81 -30.42
N THR A 359 1.20 -10.08 -29.41
CA THR A 359 0.38 -9.06 -28.73
C THR A 359 1.20 -8.31 -27.68
N GLY A 360 1.02 -6.99 -27.63
CA GLY A 360 1.67 -6.06 -26.70
C GLY A 360 0.84 -5.77 -25.45
N SER A 361 0.85 -4.51 -25.01
CA SER A 361 -0.03 -4.07 -23.92
C SER A 361 -1.48 -4.00 -24.39
N CYS A 362 -2.43 -4.15 -23.48
CA CYS A 362 -3.83 -3.93 -23.81
C CYS A 362 -4.22 -2.44 -23.71
N TRP A 363 -4.93 -1.94 -24.73
CA TRP A 363 -5.40 -0.56 -24.88
C TRP A 363 -6.76 -0.33 -24.21
N ILE A 364 -7.75 -1.17 -24.52
CA ILE A 364 -9.15 -1.01 -24.10
C ILE A 364 -9.60 -2.26 -23.34
N TYR A 365 -10.31 -2.05 -22.22
CA TYR A 365 -10.69 -3.09 -21.27
C TYR A 365 -12.19 -3.05 -20.98
N ASP A 366 -12.83 -4.22 -20.82
CA ASP A 366 -14.18 -4.32 -20.30
C ASP A 366 -14.24 -3.82 -18.86
N ASN A 367 -14.81 -2.63 -18.68
CA ASN A 367 -14.95 -1.98 -17.37
C ASN A 367 -15.88 -2.76 -16.41
N PHE A 368 -16.89 -3.48 -16.90
CA PHE A 368 -17.78 -4.29 -16.06
C PHE A 368 -17.04 -5.49 -15.47
N LEU A 369 -16.38 -6.26 -16.34
CA LEU A 369 -15.70 -7.48 -15.98
C LEU A 369 -14.46 -7.21 -15.12
N LEU A 370 -13.76 -6.10 -15.39
CA LEU A 370 -12.64 -5.62 -14.56
C LEU A 370 -13.12 -5.28 -13.14
N SER A 371 -14.17 -4.46 -13.02
CA SER A 371 -14.77 -4.09 -11.72
C SER A 371 -15.16 -5.33 -10.90
N ILE A 372 -15.92 -6.26 -11.49
CA ILE A 372 -16.36 -7.48 -10.79
C ILE A 372 -15.19 -8.38 -10.40
N ARG A 373 -14.22 -8.63 -11.29
CA ARG A 373 -13.07 -9.50 -10.99
C ARG A 373 -12.21 -8.94 -9.85
N LEU A 374 -12.03 -7.62 -9.79
CA LEU A 374 -11.31 -6.97 -8.69
C LEU A 374 -12.07 -7.02 -7.35
N VAL A 375 -13.39 -6.85 -7.36
CA VAL A 375 -14.23 -7.00 -6.16
C VAL A 375 -14.19 -8.44 -5.64
N ILE A 376 -14.31 -9.44 -6.53
CA ILE A 376 -14.21 -10.86 -6.17
C ILE A 376 -12.83 -11.16 -5.57
N LEU A 377 -11.74 -10.74 -6.24
CA LEU A 377 -10.38 -10.94 -5.72
C LEU A 377 -10.22 -10.29 -4.33
N GLY A 378 -10.62 -9.03 -4.19
CA GLY A 378 -10.50 -8.28 -2.95
C GLY A 378 -11.27 -8.93 -1.79
N ILE A 379 -12.52 -9.36 -2.02
CA ILE A 379 -13.34 -10.06 -1.02
C ILE A 379 -12.70 -11.40 -0.64
N VAL A 380 -12.22 -12.19 -1.62
CA VAL A 380 -11.57 -13.49 -1.35
C VAL A 380 -10.31 -13.29 -0.51
N VAL A 381 -9.38 -12.42 -0.92
CA VAL A 381 -8.11 -12.22 -0.24
C VAL A 381 -8.30 -11.60 1.15
N LYS A 382 -9.25 -10.67 1.32
CA LYS A 382 -9.61 -10.14 2.66
C LYS A 382 -10.31 -11.16 3.56
N SER A 383 -11.15 -12.03 3.00
CA SER A 383 -11.79 -13.11 3.77
C SER A 383 -10.75 -14.09 4.29
N VAL A 384 -9.76 -14.45 3.47
CA VAL A 384 -8.60 -15.27 3.86
C VAL A 384 -7.74 -14.56 4.91
N SER A 385 -7.44 -13.27 4.73
CA SER A 385 -6.73 -12.45 5.75
C SER A 385 -7.48 -12.43 7.09
N THR A 386 -8.78 -12.17 7.07
CA THR A 386 -9.65 -12.13 8.26
C THR A 386 -9.71 -13.48 8.95
N PHE A 387 -9.83 -14.58 8.19
CA PHE A 387 -9.77 -15.94 8.73
C PHE A 387 -8.46 -16.21 9.48
N PHE A 388 -7.31 -15.82 8.93
CA PHE A 388 -6.03 -15.96 9.61
C PHE A 388 -5.91 -15.06 10.85
N PHE A 389 -6.46 -13.84 10.85
CA PHE A 389 -6.52 -13.01 12.07
C PHE A 389 -7.42 -13.64 13.16
N VAL A 390 -8.56 -14.23 12.79
CA VAL A 390 -9.45 -14.95 13.71
C VAL A 390 -8.76 -16.19 14.27
N LEU A 391 -8.08 -16.97 13.43
CA LEU A 391 -7.31 -18.14 13.85
C LEU A 391 -6.17 -17.75 14.80
N ALA A 392 -5.44 -16.67 14.51
CA ALA A 392 -4.44 -16.12 15.41
C ALA A 392 -5.03 -15.71 16.77
N LEU A 393 -6.23 -15.10 16.79
CA LEU A 393 -6.94 -14.71 18.01
C LEU A 393 -7.42 -15.91 18.85
N ILE A 394 -7.84 -17.00 18.21
CA ILE A 394 -8.27 -18.25 18.89
C ILE A 394 -7.07 -19.00 19.47
N LEU A 395 -5.98 -19.10 18.70
CA LEU A 395 -4.75 -19.76 19.13
C LEU A 395 -3.95 -18.92 20.15
N TYR A 396 -4.27 -17.64 20.31
CA TYR A 396 -3.60 -16.76 21.27
C TYR A 396 -3.92 -17.13 22.73
N LYS A 397 -3.00 -17.86 23.37
CA LYS A 397 -2.96 -18.00 24.83
C LYS A 397 -2.19 -16.85 25.47
N ALA A 398 -2.87 -16.07 26.31
CA ALA A 398 -2.27 -15.03 27.14
C ALA A 398 -1.36 -15.64 28.21
N PRO A 399 -0.26 -14.97 28.61
CA PRO A 399 0.50 -15.39 29.79
C PRO A 399 -0.38 -15.30 31.05
N PRO A 400 -0.25 -16.22 32.01
CA PRO A 400 -0.91 -16.07 33.30
C PRO A 400 -0.41 -14.79 33.97
N SER A 401 -1.32 -13.90 34.35
CA SER A 401 -0.97 -12.69 35.08
C SER A 401 -0.31 -13.10 36.40
N SER A 402 0.98 -12.79 36.58
CA SER A 402 1.54 -12.81 37.93
C SER A 402 0.70 -11.85 38.77
N LYS A 403 0.16 -12.36 39.88
CA LYS A 403 -0.47 -11.48 40.86
C LYS A 403 0.56 -10.43 41.22
N LYS A 404 0.16 -9.15 41.24
CA LYS A 404 0.95 -8.12 41.92
C LYS A 404 1.18 -8.63 43.35
N GLN A 405 2.41 -9.03 43.66
CA GLN A 405 2.83 -9.12 45.06
C GLN A 405 2.81 -7.68 45.56
N SER A 406 1.72 -7.30 46.21
CA SER A 406 1.71 -6.16 47.10
C SER A 406 2.76 -6.42 48.16
N ILE A 407 3.90 -5.72 48.04
CA ILE A 407 4.83 -5.56 49.15
C ILE A 407 4.03 -4.78 50.20
N GLN A 408 3.40 -5.49 51.13
CA GLN A 408 2.87 -4.87 52.33
C GLN A 408 4.04 -4.57 53.24
N MET A 409 4.57 -3.36 53.10
CA MET A 409 5.41 -2.74 54.11
C MET A 409 4.51 -2.53 55.32
N SER A 410 4.60 -3.45 56.28
CA SER A 410 3.79 -3.40 57.50
C SER A 410 4.41 -2.39 58.46
N ASP A 411 3.78 -1.23 58.58
CA ASP A 411 4.04 -0.31 59.70
C ASP A 411 3.67 -1.01 61.01
N ASN A 412 4.67 -1.41 61.79
CA ASN A 412 4.50 -1.76 63.19
C ASN A 412 5.11 -0.65 64.05
N THR A 413 4.27 0.32 64.41
CA THR A 413 4.54 1.19 65.56
C THR A 413 4.41 0.36 66.84
N GLY A 414 5.49 0.23 67.62
CA GLY A 414 5.43 -0.65 68.79
C GLY A 414 6.69 -0.78 69.63
N LYS A 415 6.93 0.23 70.47
CA LYS A 415 7.59 0.15 71.80
C LYS A 415 9.03 -0.37 71.91
N ALA A 416 9.87 0.44 72.55
CA ALA A 416 11.13 -0.01 73.14
C ALA A 416 10.87 -0.82 74.42
N ASP A 417 11.72 -1.82 74.67
CA ASP A 417 12.05 -2.31 76.02
C ASP A 417 13.46 -2.94 76.02
N THR A 418 14.08 -3.01 77.20
CA THR A 418 15.54 -3.09 77.39
C THR A 418 16.13 -4.49 77.69
N THR A 419 17.29 -4.74 77.08
CA THR A 419 18.45 -5.55 77.58
C THR A 419 18.23 -7.08 77.82
N PRO A 420 19.26 -7.86 78.24
CA PRO A 420 20.25 -8.47 77.31
C PRO A 420 20.44 -10.00 77.52
N VAL A 421 21.24 -10.71 76.70
CA VAL A 421 22.01 -11.93 77.10
C VAL A 421 23.06 -12.35 76.05
N ASN A 422 24.13 -13.01 76.54
CA ASN A 422 25.37 -13.45 75.86
C ASN A 422 25.27 -14.67 74.91
N GLY A 423 26.33 -14.87 74.09
CA GLY A 423 26.71 -16.16 73.49
C GLY A 423 27.53 -16.01 72.19
N THR A 424 28.78 -15.52 72.21
CA THR A 424 30.06 -16.29 72.24
C THR A 424 30.35 -17.24 71.07
N SER A 425 31.55 -17.04 70.47
CA SER A 425 32.40 -17.98 69.68
C SER A 425 31.89 -18.53 68.33
N ASP A 426 32.72 -18.73 67.28
CA ASP A 426 34.17 -18.45 67.08
C ASP A 426 34.58 -18.47 65.57
N ASN A 427 35.87 -18.17 65.30
CA ASN A 427 36.64 -18.47 64.07
C ASN A 427 36.54 -17.56 62.83
N GLN A 428 37.07 -16.35 62.99
CA GLN A 428 38.28 -15.82 62.34
C GLN A 428 38.94 -16.57 61.14
N LYS A 429 39.40 -15.76 60.17
CA LYS A 429 40.63 -15.81 59.31
C LYS A 429 40.36 -15.73 57.80
N ASP A 430 41.08 -14.97 56.98
CA ASP A 430 42.02 -13.82 57.12
C ASP A 430 42.19 -13.20 55.70
N GLY A 431 42.60 -11.92 55.57
CA GLY A 431 43.27 -11.46 54.33
C GLY A 431 42.89 -10.10 53.69
N PHE A 432 43.41 -9.00 54.27
CA PHE A 432 43.90 -7.75 53.63
C PHE A 432 43.05 -6.99 52.55
N ILE A 433 42.63 -5.72 52.75
CA ILE A 433 43.43 -4.44 52.76
C ILE A 433 43.99 -4.10 51.36
N ASN A 434 43.86 -2.92 50.75
CA ASN A 434 43.15 -1.63 51.00
C ASN A 434 43.01 -0.90 49.62
N TYR A 435 42.56 0.35 49.40
CA TYR A 435 42.22 1.56 50.21
C TYR A 435 41.25 2.43 49.36
N GLY A 436 40.73 3.57 49.88
CA GLY A 436 40.20 4.66 49.05
C GLY A 436 38.85 5.26 49.48
N ALA A 437 38.85 6.04 50.57
CA ALA A 437 37.73 6.92 50.89
C ALA A 437 38.00 8.31 50.33
N ASP A 438 36.94 9.03 49.95
CA ASP A 438 36.89 10.47 50.16
C ASP A 438 35.46 10.88 50.53
N THR A 439 35.36 11.72 51.55
CA THR A 439 34.11 12.17 52.16
C THR A 439 34.01 13.69 52.10
N SER A 440 32.89 14.22 51.65
CA SER A 440 32.43 15.55 52.05
C SER A 440 30.92 15.56 52.23
N ASN A 441 30.48 15.90 53.43
CA ASN A 441 29.09 16.23 53.73
C ASN A 441 28.73 17.56 53.07
N GLU A 442 27.48 17.74 52.67
CA GLU A 442 26.76 18.95 53.05
C GLU A 442 25.25 18.70 53.15
N ASN A 443 24.52 19.69 53.67
CA ASN A 443 23.37 19.48 54.55
C ASN A 443 22.09 20.17 54.03
N ILE A 444 20.94 19.55 54.36
CA ILE A 444 19.68 20.21 54.77
C ILE A 444 18.81 20.91 53.68
N GLU A 445 17.50 20.90 53.96
CA GLU A 445 16.37 21.63 53.31
C GLU A 445 16.02 21.25 51.85
N GLY A 446 14.75 21.25 51.42
CA GLY A 446 13.49 21.50 52.14
C GLY A 446 12.44 22.18 51.24
N GLY A 447 11.21 21.67 51.20
CA GLY A 447 10.04 22.40 50.66
C GLY A 447 9.53 21.99 49.26
N ASP A 448 8.22 21.72 49.22
CA ASP A 448 7.20 22.13 48.22
C ASP A 448 7.41 21.81 46.72
N LEU A 449 6.50 21.05 46.08
CA LEU A 449 5.17 21.49 45.58
C LEU A 449 5.25 22.64 44.57
N ILE A 450 4.86 22.37 43.32
CA ILE A 450 3.93 23.15 42.48
C ILE A 450 3.57 22.33 41.24
N ALA A 451 2.36 22.53 40.72
CA ALA A 451 1.90 22.01 39.45
C ALA A 451 1.40 23.17 38.58
N GLU A 452 1.82 23.21 37.31
CA GLU A 452 1.32 24.00 36.17
C GLU A 452 1.99 23.32 34.94
N GLU A 453 1.36 22.90 33.84
CA GLU A 453 0.27 23.43 33.00
C GLU A 453 0.69 24.59 32.07
N THR A 454 0.69 24.30 30.75
CA THR A 454 0.84 25.25 29.61
C THR A 454 2.18 26.03 29.52
N THR A 455 2.69 26.52 28.37
CA THR A 455 2.19 26.67 26.99
C THR A 455 3.39 26.72 26.00
N ASP A 456 3.12 26.58 24.70
CA ASP A 456 3.83 27.11 23.52
C ASP A 456 5.38 27.14 23.43
N LEU A 457 5.93 26.27 22.55
CA LEU A 457 6.71 26.65 21.36
C LEU A 457 6.95 25.46 20.40
#